data_AF-A0A845SPM6-F1
#
_entry.id   AF-A0A845SPM6-F1
#
_cell.length_a   1.000
_cell.length_b   1.000
_cell.length_c   1.000
_cell.angle_alpha   90.00
_cell.angle_beta   90.00
_cell.angle_gamma   90.00
#
_symmetry.space_group_name_H-M   'P 1'
#
loop_
_entity.id
_entity.type
_entity.pdbx_description
1 polymer ?
#
loop_
_entity_poly.entity_id
_entity_poly.type
_entity_poly.pdbx_seq_one_letter_code
_entity_poly.pdbx_strand_id
1 'polypeptide(L)'
;MKILVVEPMKPCEVREISDTLEVMQALVGGHIQAVYPFRDDVALVCNEEGRNLGLPYNRPLTNDRGVPYEMICGTFFLAGVGPEDFISLTDDQIQRYKALYDNVMVVTAERPAAQAEIAPEATMLDFAVDCQLTFRFARDGQEAAESKDAFISHVTEVFNEDTPLAERTVGGLDFDFRDGCAEVRYTFASQEKDKTSAEVFSEQCVRDVQDRLEGFGCKVEKIDCFAEELEPDPVREPDKARGNQEKKKGHGHDR
;
A
#
# COMPACT_ATOMS: atom_id res chain seq x y z
N MET A 1 -8.33 34.59 -10.01
CA MET A 1 -7.23 33.75 -9.48
C MET A 1 -6.73 32.82 -10.57
N LYS A 2 -5.42 32.82 -10.84
CA LYS A 2 -4.76 31.94 -11.82
C LYS A 2 -4.34 30.65 -11.13
N ILE A 3 -4.86 29.51 -11.59
CA ILE A 3 -4.66 28.19 -10.98
C ILE A 3 -4.16 27.17 -11.99
N LEU A 4 -3.65 26.05 -11.50
CA LEU A 4 -3.35 24.87 -12.30
C LEU A 4 -4.38 23.79 -11.98
N VAL A 5 -5.27 23.49 -12.94
CA VAL A 5 -6.28 22.43 -12.83
C VAL A 5 -5.66 21.12 -13.29
N VAL A 6 -5.85 20.07 -12.50
CA VAL A 6 -5.41 18.72 -12.83
C VAL A 6 -6.64 17.82 -12.83
N GLU A 7 -7.12 17.52 -14.02
CA GLU A 7 -8.20 16.56 -14.21
C GLU A 7 -7.63 15.13 -14.35
N PRO A 8 -8.36 14.11 -13.87
CA PRO A 8 -8.01 12.71 -14.10
C PRO A 8 -7.76 12.45 -15.59
N MET A 9 -6.72 11.66 -15.89
CA MET A 9 -6.36 11.24 -17.26
C MET A 9 -6.07 12.36 -18.28
N LYS A 10 -6.02 13.63 -17.85
CA LYS A 10 -5.74 14.76 -18.74
C LYS A 10 -4.43 15.46 -18.34
N PRO A 11 -3.77 16.14 -19.29
CA PRO A 11 -2.69 17.05 -18.95
C PRO A 11 -3.22 18.22 -18.11
N CYS A 12 -2.34 18.84 -17.33
CA CYS A 12 -2.67 19.97 -16.49
C CYS A 12 -3.06 21.18 -17.34
N GLU A 13 -4.10 21.91 -16.92
CA GLU A 13 -4.61 23.09 -17.59
C GLU A 13 -4.43 24.32 -16.70
N VAL A 14 -3.86 25.39 -17.26
CA VAL A 14 -3.84 26.69 -16.58
C VAL A 14 -5.19 27.36 -16.79
N ARG A 15 -5.84 27.75 -15.70
CA ARG A 15 -7.17 28.37 -15.75
C ARG A 15 -7.23 29.61 -14.88
N GLU A 16 -7.95 30.63 -15.35
CA GLU A 16 -8.35 31.75 -14.50
C GLU A 16 -9.77 31.53 -14.00
N ILE A 17 -9.96 31.62 -12.68
CA ILE A 17 -11.25 31.47 -12.01
C ILE A 17 -11.56 32.69 -11.14
N SER A 18 -12.85 32.93 -10.87
CA SER A 18 -13.25 33.87 -9.82
C SER A 18 -12.79 33.36 -8.45
N ASP A 19 -12.42 34.27 -7.56
CA ASP A 19 -12.01 33.95 -6.20
C ASP A 19 -13.21 33.83 -5.27
N THR A 20 -14.02 32.79 -5.50
CA THR A 20 -15.17 32.47 -4.64
C THR A 20 -15.23 30.98 -4.35
N LEU A 21 -15.70 30.65 -3.14
CA LEU A 21 -15.80 29.26 -2.67
C LEU A 21 -16.69 28.42 -3.60
N GLU A 22 -17.78 28.98 -4.11
CA GLU A 22 -18.72 28.27 -4.98
C GLU A 22 -18.05 27.83 -6.29
N VAL A 23 -17.17 28.66 -6.85
CA VAL A 23 -16.42 28.33 -8.06
C VAL A 23 -15.40 27.23 -7.78
N MET A 24 -14.71 27.28 -6.64
CA MET A 24 -13.76 26.23 -6.23
C MET A 24 -14.45 24.90 -5.97
N GLN A 25 -15.59 24.91 -5.27
CA GLN A 25 -16.41 23.72 -5.00
C GLN A 25 -16.98 23.10 -6.28
N ALA A 26 -17.47 23.94 -7.20
CA ALA A 26 -17.93 23.47 -8.50
C ALA A 26 -16.80 22.82 -9.32
N LEU A 27 -15.58 23.34 -9.21
CA LEU A 27 -14.40 22.83 -9.93
C LEU A 27 -13.98 21.43 -9.45
N VAL A 28 -13.98 21.18 -8.14
CA VAL A 28 -13.62 19.86 -7.56
C VAL A 28 -14.83 18.93 -7.42
N GLY A 29 -16.04 19.43 -7.67
CA GLY A 29 -17.27 18.65 -7.64
C GLY A 29 -17.81 18.35 -6.24
N GLY A 30 -17.60 19.24 -5.26
CA GLY A 30 -18.04 19.04 -3.88
C GLY A 30 -17.40 20.00 -2.88
N HIS A 31 -17.50 19.68 -1.59
CA HIS A 31 -16.78 20.41 -0.55
C HIS A 31 -15.26 20.32 -0.78
N ILE A 32 -14.57 21.44 -0.55
CA ILE A 32 -13.14 21.52 -0.80
C ILE A 32 -12.36 21.13 0.45
N GLN A 33 -11.26 20.43 0.22
CA GLN A 33 -10.21 20.21 1.20
C GLN A 33 -8.91 20.78 0.64
N ALA A 34 -8.18 21.52 1.46
CA ALA A 34 -6.84 22.00 1.12
C ALA A 34 -5.79 21.15 1.85
N VAL A 35 -4.80 20.67 1.11
CA VAL A 35 -3.63 19.97 1.62
C VAL A 35 -2.36 20.69 1.18
N TYR A 36 -1.31 20.57 1.98
CA TYR A 36 -0.05 21.32 1.83
C TYR A 36 1.13 20.35 1.69
N PRO A 37 1.22 19.60 0.57
CA PRO A 37 2.26 18.61 0.37
C PRO A 37 3.61 19.21 -0.05
N PHE A 38 3.67 20.53 -0.27
CA PHE A 38 4.83 21.23 -0.80
C PHE A 38 5.51 22.11 0.26
N ARG A 39 6.78 22.45 0.01
CA ARG A 39 7.56 23.35 0.88
C ARG A 39 7.40 24.83 0.52
N ASP A 40 6.88 25.14 -0.65
CA ASP A 40 6.56 26.49 -1.10
C ASP A 40 5.09 26.83 -0.81
N ASP A 41 4.74 28.11 -0.92
CA ASP A 41 3.40 28.65 -0.62
C ASP A 41 2.36 28.26 -1.70
N VAL A 42 2.10 26.95 -1.81
CA VAL A 42 1.14 26.35 -2.75
C VAL A 42 0.28 25.34 -2.00
N ALA A 43 -1.03 25.44 -2.18
CA ALA A 43 -2.00 24.47 -1.72
C ALA A 43 -2.47 23.61 -2.88
N LEU A 44 -2.69 22.32 -2.59
CA LEU A 44 -3.49 21.45 -3.43
C LEU A 44 -4.91 21.43 -2.86
N VAL A 45 -5.88 21.78 -3.69
CA VAL A 45 -7.29 21.84 -3.31
C VAL A 45 -8.06 20.78 -4.08
N CYS A 46 -8.67 19.84 -3.37
CA CYS A 46 -9.40 18.71 -3.92
C CYS A 46 -10.78 18.57 -3.28
N ASN A 47 -11.54 17.57 -3.74
CA ASN A 47 -12.81 17.21 -3.13
C ASN A 47 -12.57 16.47 -1.80
N GLU A 48 -13.13 16.96 -0.71
CA GLU A 48 -13.02 16.37 0.64
C GLU A 48 -13.55 14.93 0.68
N GLU A 49 -14.65 14.67 -0.03
CA GLU A 49 -15.32 13.37 -0.07
C GLU A 49 -14.94 12.58 -1.33
N GLY A 50 -13.89 12.99 -2.07
CA GLY A 50 -13.60 12.44 -3.39
C GLY A 50 -13.43 10.92 -3.40
N ARG A 51 -12.79 10.36 -2.36
CA ARG A 51 -12.67 8.91 -2.18
C ARG A 51 -14.03 8.25 -1.88
N ASN A 52 -14.81 8.84 -0.98
CA ASN A 52 -16.11 8.30 -0.54
C ASN A 52 -17.16 8.36 -1.66
N LEU A 53 -17.07 9.36 -2.54
CA LEU A 53 -17.91 9.53 -3.73
C LEU A 53 -17.48 8.64 -4.90
N GLY A 54 -16.39 7.87 -4.77
CA GLY A 54 -15.87 7.03 -5.85
C GLY A 54 -15.38 7.82 -7.06
N LEU A 55 -14.88 9.05 -6.86
CA LEU A 55 -14.31 9.84 -7.95
C LEU A 55 -13.08 9.13 -8.53
N PRO A 56 -12.82 9.27 -9.84
CA PRO A 56 -11.71 8.61 -10.50
C PRO A 56 -10.35 9.00 -9.89
N TYR A 57 -9.44 8.04 -9.76
CA TYR A 57 -8.06 8.34 -9.31
C TYR A 57 -7.39 9.33 -10.25
N ASN A 58 -6.66 10.27 -9.65
CA ASN A 58 -6.00 11.32 -10.38
C ASN A 58 -4.48 11.22 -10.24
N ARG A 59 -3.90 11.75 -9.15
CA ARG A 59 -2.45 11.76 -8.93
C ARG A 59 -2.14 11.39 -7.47
N PRO A 60 -1.03 10.68 -7.22
CA PRO A 60 -0.58 10.44 -5.85
C PRO A 60 0.06 11.71 -5.26
N LEU A 61 -0.11 11.89 -3.95
CA LEU A 61 0.78 12.72 -3.15
C LEU A 61 2.01 11.91 -2.79
N THR A 62 3.19 12.50 -2.97
CA THR A 62 4.48 11.85 -2.69
C THR A 62 5.20 12.59 -1.58
N ASN A 63 5.89 11.84 -0.71
CA ASN A 63 6.75 12.44 0.30
C ASN A 63 8.07 12.97 -0.32
N ASP A 64 8.95 13.52 0.52
CA ASP A 64 10.27 14.05 0.09
C ASP A 64 11.17 13.02 -0.61
N ARG A 65 10.90 11.72 -0.48
CA ARG A 65 11.63 10.63 -1.14
C ARG A 65 10.97 10.16 -2.44
N GLY A 66 9.88 10.82 -2.86
CA GLY A 66 9.10 10.42 -4.04
C GLY A 66 8.18 9.23 -3.82
N VAL A 67 8.02 8.76 -2.57
CA VAL A 67 7.16 7.62 -2.24
C VAL A 67 5.71 8.10 -2.09
N PRO A 68 4.74 7.54 -2.85
CA PRO A 68 3.32 7.84 -2.68
C PRO A 68 2.81 7.51 -1.28
N TYR A 69 2.04 8.40 -0.66
CA TYR A 69 1.38 8.14 0.62
C TYR A 69 -0.14 8.32 0.58
N GLU A 70 -0.67 9.06 -0.40
CA GLU A 70 -2.11 9.29 -0.56
C GLU A 70 -2.46 9.39 -2.05
N MET A 71 -3.64 8.93 -2.44
CA MET A 71 -4.13 9.01 -3.82
C MET A 71 -5.28 10.01 -3.91
N ILE A 72 -5.08 11.10 -4.66
CA ILE A 72 -6.12 12.09 -4.90
C ILE A 72 -7.18 11.53 -5.85
N CYS A 73 -8.44 11.65 -5.47
CA CYS A 73 -9.60 11.22 -6.24
C CYS A 73 -10.35 12.44 -6.80
N GLY A 74 -10.68 12.43 -8.09
CA GLY A 74 -11.36 13.50 -8.79
C GLY A 74 -10.45 14.65 -9.24
N THR A 75 -11.05 15.69 -9.79
CA THR A 75 -10.36 16.92 -10.19
C THR A 75 -9.84 17.64 -8.95
N PHE A 76 -8.58 18.07 -9.01
CA PHE A 76 -8.01 18.98 -8.04
C PHE A 76 -7.39 20.18 -8.76
N PHE A 77 -7.06 21.21 -8.01
CA PHE A 77 -6.29 22.34 -8.52
C PHE A 77 -5.23 22.79 -7.53
N LEU A 78 -4.20 23.45 -8.07
CA LEU A 78 -3.20 24.14 -7.27
C LEU A 78 -3.49 25.64 -7.25
N ALA A 79 -3.35 26.24 -6.08
CA ALA A 79 -3.43 27.68 -5.88
C ALA A 79 -2.27 28.14 -4.99
N GLY A 80 -1.84 29.39 -5.15
CA GLY A 80 -0.88 29.99 -4.23
C GLY A 80 -1.54 30.21 -2.87
N VAL A 81 -0.73 30.25 -1.81
CA VAL A 81 -1.22 30.51 -0.45
C VAL A 81 -0.89 31.95 -0.09
N GLY A 82 -1.93 32.75 0.14
CA GLY A 82 -1.82 34.09 0.70
C GLY A 82 -1.94 34.08 2.23
N PRO A 83 -1.95 35.27 2.87
CA PRO A 83 -2.05 35.38 4.33
C PRO A 83 -3.34 34.80 4.91
N GLU A 84 -4.47 34.99 4.21
CA GLU A 84 -5.80 34.55 4.67
C GLU A 84 -6.59 33.79 3.58
N ASP A 85 -6.20 33.91 2.30
CA ASP A 85 -6.93 33.39 1.15
C ASP A 85 -6.02 32.69 0.14
N PHE A 86 -6.60 31.96 -0.81
CA PHE A 86 -5.88 31.45 -1.97
C PHE A 86 -5.57 32.60 -2.94
N ILE A 87 -4.38 32.57 -3.53
CA ILE A 87 -3.92 33.57 -4.49
C ILE A 87 -3.51 32.91 -5.81
N SER A 88 -3.33 33.73 -6.83
CA SER A 88 -2.82 33.28 -8.12
C SER A 88 -1.45 32.64 -7.97
N LEU A 89 -1.24 31.51 -8.64
CA LEU A 89 0.10 30.94 -8.81
C LEU A 89 0.99 31.89 -9.62
N THR A 90 2.27 31.91 -9.29
CA THR A 90 3.28 32.54 -10.14
C THR A 90 3.53 31.71 -11.40
N ASP A 91 4.08 32.34 -12.44
CA ASP A 91 4.42 31.62 -13.67
C ASP A 91 5.46 30.50 -13.42
N ASP A 92 6.40 30.72 -12.49
CA ASP A 92 7.38 29.72 -12.08
C ASP A 92 6.72 28.52 -11.40
N GLN A 93 5.76 28.76 -10.49
CA GLN A 93 4.99 27.69 -9.84
C GLN A 93 4.18 26.91 -10.88
N ILE A 94 3.50 27.60 -11.80
CA ILE A 94 2.74 26.95 -12.89
C ILE A 94 3.66 26.06 -13.72
N GLN A 95 4.81 26.57 -14.17
CA GLN A 95 5.73 25.81 -14.99
C GLN A 95 6.25 24.57 -14.26
N ARG A 96 6.65 24.73 -12.99
CA ARG A 96 7.15 23.66 -12.13
C ARG A 96 6.11 22.56 -11.94
N TYR A 97 4.91 22.93 -11.52
CA TYR A 97 3.87 21.96 -11.18
C TYR A 97 3.22 21.33 -12.40
N LYS A 98 3.12 22.06 -13.52
CA LYS A 98 2.73 21.48 -14.79
C LYS A 98 3.72 20.41 -15.24
N ALA A 99 5.04 20.68 -15.15
CA ALA A 99 6.05 19.68 -15.45
C ALA A 99 5.99 18.47 -14.50
N LEU A 100 5.68 18.67 -13.22
CA LEU A 100 5.51 17.56 -12.27
C LEU A 100 4.32 16.67 -12.65
N TYR A 101 3.13 17.25 -12.80
CA TYR A 101 1.87 16.50 -12.92
C TYR A 101 1.51 16.06 -14.35
N ASP A 102 2.13 16.65 -15.38
CA ASP A 102 2.06 16.11 -16.75
C ASP A 102 2.92 14.84 -16.90
N ASN A 103 4.01 14.72 -16.15
CA ASN A 103 4.90 13.54 -16.19
C ASN A 103 4.39 12.39 -15.30
N VAL A 104 3.65 12.71 -14.25
CA VAL A 104 2.97 11.72 -13.41
C VAL A 104 1.57 11.56 -13.98
N MET A 105 1.31 10.60 -14.86
CA MET A 105 -0.07 10.26 -15.28
C MET A 105 -0.42 8.87 -14.79
N VAL A 106 -1.40 8.77 -13.89
CA VAL A 106 -1.96 7.47 -13.51
C VAL A 106 -2.92 7.05 -14.61
N VAL A 107 -2.57 6.03 -15.41
CA VAL A 107 -3.48 5.45 -16.39
C VAL A 107 -4.47 4.55 -15.64
N THR A 108 -5.71 5.01 -15.49
CA THR A 108 -6.78 4.13 -15.04
C THR A 108 -7.10 3.15 -16.17
N ALA A 109 -6.70 1.88 -16.02
CA ALA A 109 -7.28 0.83 -16.84
C ALA A 109 -8.78 0.78 -16.53
N GLU A 110 -9.61 1.16 -17.50
CA GLU A 110 -11.06 1.04 -17.38
C GLU A 110 -11.41 -0.44 -17.11
N ARG A 111 -11.90 -0.74 -15.91
CA ARG A 111 -12.64 -1.99 -15.69
C ARG A 111 -14.00 -1.80 -16.38
N PRO A 112 -14.41 -2.67 -17.32
CA PRO A 112 -15.68 -2.52 -18.01
C PRO A 112 -16.82 -2.49 -16.99
N ALA A 113 -17.75 -1.55 -17.19
CA ALA A 113 -19.00 -1.47 -16.45
C ALA A 113 -19.79 -2.77 -16.61
N ALA A 114 -19.69 -3.65 -15.63
CA ALA A 114 -20.62 -4.75 -15.41
C ALA A 114 -20.98 -4.80 -13.93
N GLN A 115 -22.07 -4.08 -13.64
CA GLN A 115 -23.08 -4.34 -12.62
C GLN A 115 -22.75 -4.01 -11.16
N ALA A 116 -23.45 -2.98 -10.69
CA ALA A 116 -23.82 -2.82 -9.30
C ALA A 116 -24.81 -3.92 -8.91
N GLU A 117 -24.29 -5.02 -8.36
CA GLU A 117 -24.95 -5.81 -7.32
C GLU A 117 -23.84 -6.14 -6.33
N ILE A 118 -23.97 -5.65 -5.10
CA ILE A 118 -23.18 -5.95 -3.89
C ILE A 118 -22.05 -6.96 -4.16
N ALA A 119 -20.91 -6.48 -4.68
CA ALA A 119 -19.72 -7.32 -4.81
C ALA A 119 -19.03 -7.33 -3.44
N PRO A 120 -18.56 -8.48 -2.95
CA PRO A 120 -17.79 -8.51 -1.73
C PRO A 120 -16.57 -7.60 -1.96
N GLU A 121 -16.23 -6.81 -0.94
CA GLU A 121 -14.89 -6.31 -0.66
C GLU A 121 -13.88 -7.14 -1.45
N ALA A 122 -13.22 -6.55 -2.47
CA ALA A 122 -12.46 -7.28 -3.48
C ALA A 122 -11.77 -8.46 -2.82
N THR A 123 -12.28 -9.68 -3.08
CA THR A 123 -12.07 -10.81 -2.17
C THR A 123 -10.57 -10.95 -1.98
N MET A 124 -10.07 -10.59 -0.80
CA MET A 124 -8.66 -10.68 -0.51
C MET A 124 -8.33 -12.16 -0.56
N LEU A 125 -7.50 -12.54 -1.52
CA LEU A 125 -7.15 -13.93 -1.76
C LEU A 125 -6.02 -14.28 -0.80
N ASP A 126 -6.11 -15.47 -0.22
CA ASP A 126 -5.03 -16.02 0.59
C ASP A 126 -3.97 -16.61 -0.35
N PHE A 127 -2.74 -16.17 -0.21
CA PHE A 127 -1.59 -16.67 -0.95
C PHE A 127 -0.58 -17.30 -0.01
N ALA A 128 -0.05 -18.44 -0.41
CA ALA A 128 1.23 -18.93 0.08
C ALA A 128 2.32 -18.38 -0.85
N VAL A 129 3.19 -17.53 -0.33
CA VAL A 129 4.28 -16.92 -1.11
C VAL A 129 5.57 -17.64 -0.75
N ASP A 130 6.11 -18.40 -1.70
CA ASP A 130 7.41 -19.03 -1.56
C ASP A 130 8.50 -17.99 -1.78
N CYS A 131 9.23 -17.68 -0.71
CA CYS A 131 10.27 -16.68 -0.69
C CYS A 131 11.64 -17.35 -0.62
N GLN A 132 12.57 -16.88 -1.44
CA GLN A 132 13.97 -17.31 -1.47
C GLN A 132 14.88 -16.09 -1.39
N LEU A 133 15.67 -16.03 -0.32
CA LEU A 133 16.68 -14.99 -0.10
C LEU A 133 18.06 -15.57 -0.37
N THR A 134 18.85 -14.89 -1.20
CA THR A 134 20.25 -15.24 -1.44
C THR A 134 21.16 -14.21 -0.81
N PHE A 135 22.04 -14.67 0.06
CA PHE A 135 23.05 -13.87 0.73
C PHE A 135 24.44 -14.25 0.24
N ARG A 136 25.30 -13.26 0.02
CA ARG A 136 26.73 -13.47 -0.23
C ARG A 136 27.54 -13.00 0.96
N PHE A 137 28.42 -13.86 1.48
CA PHE A 137 29.35 -13.47 2.54
C PHE A 137 30.52 -12.65 1.97
N ALA A 138 30.94 -11.61 2.68
CA ALA A 138 32.17 -10.91 2.36
C ALA A 138 33.35 -11.88 2.56
N ARG A 139 34.17 -12.11 1.51
CA ARG A 139 35.33 -13.00 1.60
C ARG A 139 36.38 -12.38 2.51
N ASP A 140 36.37 -12.77 3.78
CA ASP A 140 37.56 -12.84 4.61
C ASP A 140 37.44 -14.00 5.60
N GLY A 141 38.20 -15.06 5.31
CA GLY A 141 38.83 -15.91 6.32
C GLY A 141 37.96 -16.80 7.22
N GLN A 142 37.96 -18.08 6.85
CA GLN A 142 37.95 -19.26 7.74
C GLN A 142 36.61 -19.78 8.28
N GLU A 143 36.36 -21.04 7.94
CA GLU A 143 35.17 -21.86 8.20
C GLU A 143 34.86 -22.04 9.70
N ALA A 144 33.58 -22.07 10.05
CA ALA A 144 33.06 -22.93 11.11
C ALA A 144 31.55 -23.11 10.94
N ALA A 145 31.03 -24.29 11.28
CA ALA A 145 29.60 -24.46 11.55
C ALA A 145 29.09 -23.41 12.55
N GLU A 146 29.94 -22.92 13.44
CA GLU A 146 29.67 -21.82 14.38
C GLU A 146 29.29 -20.50 13.69
N SER A 147 29.84 -20.21 12.50
CA SER A 147 29.44 -19.04 11.70
C SER A 147 28.09 -19.25 11.00
N LYS A 148 27.74 -20.50 10.68
CA LYS A 148 26.42 -20.85 10.11
C LYS A 148 25.34 -20.78 11.16
N ASP A 149 25.58 -21.34 12.34
CA ASP A 149 24.63 -21.29 13.46
C ASP A 149 24.41 -19.83 13.90
N ALA A 150 25.47 -19.03 13.99
CA ALA A 150 25.35 -17.60 14.29
C ALA A 150 24.58 -16.83 13.20
N PHE A 151 24.79 -17.17 11.92
CA PHE A 151 23.99 -16.59 10.82
C PHE A 151 22.52 -16.99 10.91
N ILE A 152 22.23 -18.28 11.16
CA ILE A 152 20.86 -18.79 11.34
C ILE A 152 20.18 -18.05 12.50
N SER A 153 20.85 -17.93 13.65
CA SER A 153 20.35 -17.19 14.79
C SER A 153 20.08 -15.73 14.46
N HIS A 154 21.01 -15.06 13.78
CA HIS A 154 20.87 -13.65 13.38
C HIS A 154 19.65 -13.43 12.47
N VAL A 155 19.53 -14.21 11.39
CA VAL A 155 18.39 -14.09 10.47
C VAL A 155 17.07 -14.41 11.17
N THR A 156 17.06 -15.47 11.99
CA THR A 156 15.86 -15.86 12.76
C THR A 156 15.44 -14.76 13.74
N GLU A 157 16.39 -14.11 14.40
CA GLU A 157 16.13 -12.97 15.30
C GLU A 157 15.54 -11.79 14.53
N VAL A 158 16.12 -11.42 13.39
CA VAL A 158 15.59 -10.33 12.56
C VAL A 158 14.15 -10.60 12.11
N PHE A 159 13.85 -11.83 11.69
CA PHE A 159 12.49 -12.24 11.32
C PHE A 159 11.52 -12.19 12.49
N ASN A 160 11.94 -12.59 13.68
CA ASN A 160 11.08 -12.58 14.87
C ASN A 160 10.82 -11.18 15.45
N GLU A 161 11.77 -10.26 15.29
CA GLU A 161 11.65 -8.88 15.75
C GLU A 161 10.82 -8.00 14.81
N ASP A 162 10.73 -8.35 13.53
CA ASP A 162 9.90 -7.65 12.54
C ASP A 162 8.46 -8.17 12.56
N THR A 163 7.49 -7.29 12.84
CA THR A 163 6.09 -7.70 13.03
C THR A 163 5.49 -8.36 11.78
N PRO A 164 5.60 -7.79 10.56
CA PRO A 164 5.13 -8.45 9.34
C PRO A 164 5.75 -9.84 9.11
N LEU A 165 7.08 -9.97 9.22
CA LEU A 165 7.77 -11.24 9.00
C LEU A 165 7.42 -12.28 10.07
N ALA A 166 7.37 -11.89 11.34
CA ALA A 166 7.07 -12.79 12.46
C ALA A 166 5.65 -13.36 12.40
N GLU A 167 4.66 -12.52 12.06
CA GLU A 167 3.25 -12.93 12.06
C GLU A 167 2.85 -13.72 10.82
N ARG A 168 3.54 -13.50 9.69
CA ARG A 168 3.13 -14.03 8.39
C ARG A 168 4.03 -15.12 7.85
N THR A 169 5.23 -15.33 8.41
CA THR A 169 6.04 -16.49 8.04
C THR A 169 5.39 -17.77 8.57
N VAL A 170 5.06 -18.69 7.67
CA VAL A 170 4.43 -19.96 8.02
C VAL A 170 5.49 -21.05 8.15
N GLY A 171 5.48 -21.75 9.28
CA GLY A 171 6.46 -22.79 9.57
C GLY A 171 7.77 -22.20 10.08
N GLY A 172 8.87 -22.48 9.38
CA GLY A 172 10.19 -22.03 9.78
C GLY A 172 11.06 -21.72 8.56
N LEU A 173 12.22 -21.15 8.83
CA LEU A 173 13.21 -20.82 7.81
C LEU A 173 14.05 -22.06 7.47
N ASP A 174 14.11 -22.43 6.20
CA ASP A 174 15.00 -23.46 5.67
C ASP A 174 16.29 -22.81 5.17
N PHE A 175 17.43 -23.31 5.63
CA PHE A 175 18.74 -22.73 5.33
C PHE A 175 19.58 -23.72 4.53
N ASP A 176 20.10 -23.26 3.38
CA ASP A 176 21.09 -23.99 2.59
C ASP A 176 22.35 -23.11 2.42
N PHE A 177 23.53 -23.73 2.42
CA PHE A 177 24.81 -23.01 2.35
C PHE A 177 25.67 -23.61 1.25
N ARG A 178 25.96 -22.84 0.20
CA ARG A 178 26.76 -23.27 -0.96
C ARG A 178 27.68 -22.16 -1.43
N ASP A 179 28.93 -22.51 -1.73
CA ASP A 179 29.90 -21.67 -2.43
C ASP A 179 30.08 -20.24 -1.87
N GLY A 180 30.00 -20.08 -0.54
CA GLY A 180 30.12 -18.76 0.11
C GLY A 180 28.85 -17.91 0.03
N CYS A 181 27.73 -18.53 -0.30
CA CYS A 181 26.39 -17.98 -0.21
C CYS A 181 25.56 -18.75 0.83
N ALA A 182 24.61 -18.06 1.44
CA ALA A 182 23.52 -18.66 2.20
C ALA A 182 22.21 -18.41 1.46
N GLU A 183 21.39 -19.44 1.36
CA GLU A 183 20.04 -19.37 0.84
C GLU A 183 19.06 -19.60 2.00
N VAL A 184 18.08 -18.73 2.11
CA VAL A 184 17.00 -18.85 3.10
C VAL A 184 15.69 -18.99 2.35
N ARG A 185 15.01 -20.12 2.53
CA ARG A 185 13.70 -20.41 1.95
C ARG A 185 12.63 -20.42 3.05
N TYR A 186 11.51 -19.78 2.78
CA TYR A 186 10.37 -19.75 3.70
C TYR A 186 9.08 -19.48 2.95
N THR A 187 7.96 -19.86 3.55
CA THR A 187 6.63 -19.54 3.02
C THR A 187 6.04 -18.38 3.81
N PHE A 188 5.52 -17.38 3.11
CA PHE A 188 4.90 -16.19 3.68
C PHE A 188 3.41 -16.17 3.35
N ALA A 189 2.57 -16.10 4.36
CA ALA A 189 1.13 -15.96 4.20
C ALA A 189 0.80 -14.50 3.85
N SER A 190 0.22 -14.30 2.67
CA SER A 190 -0.18 -12.97 2.22
C SER A 190 -1.65 -12.96 1.87
N GLN A 191 -2.34 -11.90 2.26
CA GLN A 191 -3.73 -11.68 1.86
C GLN A 191 -3.75 -10.45 0.98
N GLU A 192 -4.00 -10.64 -0.33
CA GLU A 192 -3.88 -9.58 -1.31
C GLU A 192 -4.91 -9.71 -2.43
N LYS A 193 -5.07 -8.65 -3.21
CA LYS A 193 -6.03 -8.62 -4.33
C LYS A 193 -5.64 -9.50 -5.52
N ASP A 194 -4.35 -9.78 -5.68
CA ASP A 194 -3.79 -10.55 -6.79
C ASP A 194 -2.40 -11.09 -6.45
N LYS A 195 -1.96 -12.10 -7.22
CA LYS A 195 -0.67 -12.77 -7.08
C LYS A 195 0.52 -11.79 -7.09
N THR A 196 0.51 -10.83 -8.01
CA THR A 196 1.60 -9.85 -8.15
C THR A 196 1.69 -8.95 -6.91
N SER A 197 0.56 -8.56 -6.34
CA SER A 197 0.51 -7.77 -5.11
C SER A 197 1.04 -8.57 -3.92
N ALA A 198 0.72 -9.87 -3.84
CA ALA A 198 1.27 -10.77 -2.81
C ALA A 198 2.79 -10.91 -2.91
N GLU A 199 3.34 -11.05 -4.12
CA GLU A 199 4.78 -11.13 -4.37
C GLU A 199 5.50 -9.83 -3.98
N VAL A 200 4.97 -8.68 -4.43
CA VAL A 200 5.55 -7.35 -4.15
C VAL A 200 5.50 -7.03 -2.65
N PHE A 201 4.39 -7.30 -1.99
CA PHE A 201 4.25 -7.07 -0.55
C PHE A 201 5.25 -7.92 0.24
N SER A 202 5.36 -9.21 -0.10
CA SER A 202 6.28 -10.14 0.57
C SER A 202 7.75 -9.75 0.35
N GLU A 203 8.12 -9.31 -0.87
CA GLU A 203 9.45 -8.77 -1.14
C GLU A 203 9.71 -7.52 -0.30
N GLN A 204 8.75 -6.59 -0.23
CA GLN A 204 8.90 -5.34 0.49
C GLN A 204 9.13 -5.55 2.00
N CYS A 205 8.47 -6.53 2.62
CA CYS A 205 8.72 -6.88 4.03
C CYS A 205 10.19 -7.25 4.29
N VAL A 206 10.84 -7.95 3.36
CA VAL A 206 12.28 -8.29 3.48
C VAL A 206 13.15 -7.08 3.21
N ARG A 207 12.80 -6.24 2.23
CA ARG A 207 13.54 -5.01 1.91
C ARG A 207 13.57 -4.05 3.09
N ASP A 208 12.49 -3.94 3.84
CA ASP A 208 12.37 -3.07 5.01
C ASP A 208 13.34 -3.45 6.14
N VAL A 209 13.73 -4.74 6.21
CA VAL A 209 14.70 -5.26 7.17
C VAL A 209 16.07 -5.58 6.56
N GLN A 210 16.30 -5.26 5.28
CA GLN A 210 17.50 -5.67 4.55
C GLN A 210 18.79 -5.21 5.25
N ASP A 211 18.86 -3.96 5.72
CA ASP A 211 20.03 -3.44 6.43
C ASP A 211 20.36 -4.23 7.71
N ARG A 212 19.34 -4.73 8.41
CA ARG A 212 19.50 -5.57 9.60
C ARG A 212 19.96 -6.97 9.23
N LEU A 213 19.39 -7.54 8.17
CA LEU A 213 19.81 -8.85 7.64
C LEU A 213 21.29 -8.83 7.19
N GLU A 214 21.74 -7.74 6.56
CA GLU A 214 23.13 -7.54 6.14
C GLU A 214 24.11 -7.23 7.29
N GLY A 215 23.61 -6.99 8.51
CA GLY A 215 24.39 -6.67 9.70
C GLY A 215 25.38 -7.76 10.13
N PHE A 216 25.25 -8.98 9.61
CA PHE A 216 26.14 -10.12 9.87
C PHE A 216 27.38 -10.16 8.95
N GLY A 217 27.65 -9.11 8.17
CA GLY A 217 28.78 -9.09 7.23
C GLY A 217 28.50 -9.86 5.93
N CYS A 218 27.22 -10.00 5.58
CA CYS A 218 26.74 -10.54 4.33
C CYS A 218 25.98 -9.47 3.54
N LYS A 219 25.73 -9.73 2.26
CA LYS A 219 24.93 -8.86 1.38
C LYS A 219 23.79 -9.64 0.78
N VAL A 220 22.59 -9.07 0.79
CA VAL A 220 21.45 -9.65 0.07
C VAL A 220 21.68 -9.43 -1.41
N GLU A 221 21.80 -10.51 -2.16
CA GLU A 221 21.99 -10.48 -3.60
C GLU A 221 20.68 -10.56 -4.37
N LYS A 222 19.76 -11.37 -3.86
CA LYS A 222 18.54 -11.73 -4.55
C LYS A 222 17.44 -11.99 -3.55
N ILE A 223 16.25 -11.50 -3.89
CA ILE A 223 14.99 -11.79 -3.21
C ILE A 223 14.06 -12.23 -4.31
N ASP A 224 13.61 -13.47 -4.27
CA ASP A 224 12.57 -13.98 -5.16
C ASP A 224 11.35 -14.37 -4.32
N CYS A 225 10.18 -13.91 -4.73
CA CYS A 225 8.90 -14.24 -4.11
C CYS A 225 7.97 -14.77 -5.20
N PHE A 226 7.41 -15.95 -5.01
CA PHE A 226 6.47 -16.58 -5.93
C PHE A 226 5.19 -16.91 -5.21
N ALA A 227 4.10 -16.24 -5.56
CA ALA A 227 2.82 -16.43 -4.89
C ALA A 227 2.01 -17.57 -5.54
N GLU A 228 1.47 -18.46 -4.72
CA GLU A 228 0.49 -19.47 -5.08
C GLU A 228 -0.82 -19.15 -4.36
N GLU A 229 -1.90 -19.00 -5.13
CA GLU A 229 -3.23 -18.77 -4.58
C GLU A 229 -3.69 -20.04 -3.86
N LEU A 230 -4.10 -19.91 -2.61
CA LEU A 230 -4.67 -21.01 -1.85
C LEU A 230 -6.15 -21.12 -2.22
N GLU A 231 -6.57 -22.29 -2.67
CA GLU A 231 -8.00 -22.55 -2.86
C GLU A 231 -8.71 -22.42 -1.51
N PRO A 232 -9.83 -21.67 -1.43
CA PRO A 232 -10.60 -21.60 -0.20
C PRO A 232 -11.08 -23.01 0.16
N ASP A 233 -10.77 -23.45 1.39
CA ASP A 233 -11.12 -24.78 1.88
C ASP A 233 -12.62 -25.07 1.63
N PRO A 234 -12.98 -26.06 0.80
CA PRO A 234 -14.36 -26.41 0.60
C PRO A 234 -14.88 -27.06 1.89
N VAL A 235 -15.55 -26.23 2.69
CA VAL A 235 -16.42 -26.57 3.83
C VAL A 235 -15.76 -26.46 5.21
N ARG A 236 -16.05 -25.32 5.86
CA ARG A 236 -16.68 -25.36 7.18
C ARG A 236 -17.79 -24.31 7.23
N GLU A 237 -19.01 -24.70 6.86
CA GLU A 237 -20.19 -23.93 7.21
C GLU A 237 -20.12 -23.64 8.73
N PRO A 238 -20.18 -22.38 9.18
CA PRO A 238 -20.29 -22.12 10.59
C PRO A 238 -21.62 -22.70 11.08
N ASP A 239 -21.54 -23.64 12.02
CA ASP A 239 -22.66 -24.22 12.76
C ASP A 239 -23.69 -23.14 13.14
N LYS A 240 -24.74 -23.00 12.32
CA LYS A 240 -25.98 -22.32 12.73
C LYS A 240 -26.72 -23.25 13.70
N ALA A 241 -26.22 -23.37 14.93
CA ALA A 241 -26.91 -24.12 15.97
C ALA A 241 -26.67 -23.56 17.37
N ARG A 242 -27.51 -22.57 17.73
CA ARG A 242 -28.28 -22.45 18.99
C ARG A 242 -28.66 -20.97 19.15
N GLY A 243 -29.81 -20.53 18.66
CA GLY A 243 -31.11 -21.08 19.05
C GLY A 243 -31.42 -20.63 20.47
N ASN A 244 -31.80 -19.36 20.57
CA ASN A 244 -32.32 -18.68 21.75
C ASN A 244 -33.45 -19.51 22.37
N GLN A 245 -33.20 -20.20 23.50
CA GLN A 245 -34.28 -20.75 24.33
C GLN A 245 -34.63 -19.74 25.41
N GLU A 246 -35.61 -18.91 25.08
CA GLU A 246 -36.38 -18.13 26.03
C GLU A 246 -36.97 -19.02 27.13
N LYS A 247 -36.80 -18.53 28.35
CA LYS A 247 -37.46 -18.96 29.57
C LYS A 247 -38.98 -19.07 29.36
N LYS A 248 -39.54 -20.27 29.53
CA LYS A 248 -40.95 -20.42 29.94
C LYS A 248 -41.02 -21.03 31.33
N LYS A 249 -41.45 -20.19 32.29
CA LYS A 249 -41.87 -20.54 33.65
C LYS A 249 -42.97 -21.60 33.61
N GLY A 250 -42.92 -22.52 34.57
CA GLY A 250 -43.92 -23.57 34.76
C GLY A 250 -45.22 -23.12 35.44
N HIS A 251 -46.21 -24.01 35.36
CA HIS A 251 -47.20 -24.23 36.40
C HIS A 251 -47.67 -25.71 36.35
N GLY A 252 -47.99 -26.27 37.53
CA GLY A 252 -48.34 -27.68 37.81
C GLY A 252 -49.58 -28.22 37.05
N HIS A 253 -50.00 -29.47 37.20
CA HIS A 253 -50.15 -30.30 38.42
C HIS A 253 -50.31 -31.80 38.06
N ASP A 254 -50.42 -32.62 39.13
CA ASP A 254 -50.95 -33.99 39.27
C ASP A 254 -50.02 -35.20 39.07
N ARG A 255 -49.44 -35.69 40.17
CA ARG A 255 -50.09 -36.69 41.06
C ARG A 255 -49.39 -36.78 42.42
#